data_AF-A0A929DB92-F1
#
_entry.id   AF-A0A929DB92-F1
#
_cell.length_a   1.000
_cell.length_b   1.000
_cell.length_c   1.000
_cell.angle_alpha   90.00
_cell.angle_beta   90.00
_cell.angle_gamma   90.00
#
_symmetry.space_group_name_H-M   'P 1'
#
loop_
_entity.id
_entity.type
_entity.pdbx_description
1 polymer ?
#
loop_
_entity_poly.entity_id
_entity_poly.type
_entity_poly.pdbx_seq_one_letter_code
_entity_poly.pdbx_strand_id
1 'polypeptide(L)'
;QDVVIVNAPSPGHFIYVPGLRSVLSQPMPAHMRILAPGCSSVHVTRTDTRTVVVRPEHGYLIPPGTAGATEKQDALPPVHLAYGYQHGDAFFRSGAFPMTLGQRIELTGMSAEVIALTDDGRPSEARIRFARPLEDQSLAWLQWDWGKSAYVPFILPATGETVRVPGPSSNIVAGLGRWEGE
;
A
#
# COMPACT_ATOMS: atom_id res chain seq x y z
N GLN A 1 14.88 -13.91 -3.37
CA GLN A 1 14.66 -12.61 -2.69
C GLN A 1 13.16 -12.37 -2.65
N ASP A 2 12.64 -11.89 -1.52
CA ASP A 2 11.26 -11.44 -1.37
C ASP A 2 11.20 -9.94 -1.63
N VAL A 3 10.16 -9.49 -2.32
CA VAL A 3 9.93 -8.07 -2.59
C VAL A 3 8.78 -7.59 -1.71
N VAL A 4 9.07 -6.62 -0.85
CA VAL A 4 8.12 -6.00 0.05
C VAL A 4 7.80 -4.61 -0.46
N ILE A 5 6.52 -4.35 -0.67
CA ILE A 5 6.00 -3.12 -1.26
C ILE A 5 5.11 -2.47 -0.22
N VAL A 6 5.51 -1.29 0.26
CA VAL A 6 4.81 -0.60 1.34
C VAL A 6 3.43 -0.15 0.86
N ASN A 7 3.40 0.58 -0.24
CA ASN A 7 2.19 1.04 -0.90
C ASN A 7 2.21 0.66 -2.39
N ALA A 8 1.02 0.44 -2.92
CA ALA A 8 0.81 0.20 -4.34
C ALA A 8 -0.47 0.94 -4.77
N PRO A 9 -0.52 1.48 -6.01
CA PRO A 9 -1.69 2.20 -6.48
C PRO A 9 -2.96 1.34 -6.49
N SER A 10 -2.81 0.03 -6.74
CA SER A 10 -3.86 -0.97 -6.56
C SER A 10 -3.30 -2.39 -6.45
N PRO A 11 -4.05 -3.32 -5.86
CA PRO A 11 -3.68 -4.73 -5.86
C PRO A 11 -3.76 -5.35 -7.28
N GLY A 12 -4.64 -4.82 -8.14
CA GLY A 12 -4.83 -5.30 -9.51
C GLY A 12 -3.59 -5.16 -10.40
N HIS A 13 -2.75 -4.15 -10.17
CA HIS A 13 -1.48 -3.97 -10.91
C HIS A 13 -0.56 -5.20 -10.79
N PHE A 14 -0.68 -5.98 -9.71
CA PHE A 14 0.21 -7.10 -9.46
C PHE A 14 -0.23 -8.43 -10.04
N ILE A 15 -1.48 -8.55 -10.53
CA ILE A 15 -1.93 -9.79 -11.20
C ILE A 15 -1.06 -10.08 -12.43
N TYR A 16 -0.68 -9.06 -13.19
CA TYR A 16 0.07 -9.24 -14.44
C TYR A 16 1.59 -9.11 -14.28
N VAL A 17 2.10 -8.61 -13.16
CA VAL A 17 3.56 -8.40 -12.97
C VAL A 17 4.37 -9.69 -13.15
N PRO A 18 3.98 -10.86 -12.58
CA PRO A 18 4.70 -12.10 -12.83
C PRO A 18 4.71 -12.50 -14.32
N GLY A 19 3.57 -12.39 -15.00
CA GLY A 19 3.46 -12.68 -16.43
C GLY A 19 4.35 -11.76 -17.27
N LEU A 20 4.33 -10.46 -17.00
CA LEU A 20 5.15 -9.47 -17.69
C LEU A 20 6.64 -9.72 -17.47
N ARG A 21 7.07 -10.00 -16.22
CA ARG A 21 8.48 -10.33 -15.92
C ARG A 21 8.92 -11.60 -16.65
N SER A 22 8.05 -12.60 -16.75
CA SER A 22 8.32 -13.82 -17.51
C SER A 22 8.52 -13.53 -19.00
N VAL A 23 7.65 -12.72 -19.61
CA VAL A 23 7.78 -12.32 -21.03
C VAL A 23 9.07 -11.53 -21.26
N LEU A 24 9.46 -10.68 -20.30
CA LEU A 24 10.66 -9.86 -20.37
C LEU A 24 11.93 -10.55 -19.86
N SER A 25 11.89 -11.87 -19.57
CA SER A 25 13.02 -12.64 -19.02
C SER A 25 13.68 -12.03 -17.77
N GLN A 26 12.88 -11.39 -16.92
CA GLN A 26 13.36 -10.79 -15.67
C GLN A 26 13.29 -11.80 -14.51
N PRO A 27 14.22 -11.73 -13.54
CA PRO A 27 14.20 -12.62 -12.37
C PRO A 27 12.87 -12.53 -11.60
N MET A 28 12.30 -13.69 -11.22
CA MET A 28 11.08 -13.71 -10.40
C MET A 28 11.45 -13.64 -8.91
N PRO A 29 10.88 -12.72 -8.13
CA PRO A 29 10.98 -12.79 -6.68
C PRO A 29 10.30 -14.06 -6.16
N ALA A 30 10.77 -14.58 -5.03
CA ALA A 30 10.16 -15.76 -4.41
C ALA A 30 8.74 -15.44 -3.90
N HIS A 31 8.58 -14.27 -3.29
CA HIS A 31 7.27 -13.74 -2.89
C HIS A 31 7.20 -12.23 -3.16
N MET A 32 6.01 -11.75 -3.52
CA MET A 32 5.67 -10.33 -3.55
C MET A 32 4.68 -10.04 -2.42
N ARG A 33 5.01 -9.10 -1.54
CA ARG A 33 4.23 -8.75 -0.35
C ARG A 33 3.85 -7.29 -0.43
N ILE A 34 2.56 -6.99 -0.59
CA ILE A 34 2.05 -5.62 -0.59
C ILE A 34 1.43 -5.36 0.78
N LEU A 35 1.95 -4.38 1.51
CA LEU A 35 1.55 -4.15 2.89
C LEU A 35 0.30 -3.29 3.03
N ALA A 36 0.15 -2.28 2.16
CA ALA A 36 -1.01 -1.40 2.11
C ALA A 36 -1.29 -0.97 0.66
N PRO A 37 -1.96 -1.82 -0.15
CA PRO A 37 -2.45 -1.37 -1.44
C PRO A 37 -3.53 -0.30 -1.24
N GLY A 38 -3.49 0.77 -2.03
CA GLY A 38 -4.47 1.84 -1.97
C GLY A 38 -3.95 3.19 -2.45
N CYS A 39 -4.89 4.12 -2.61
CA CYS A 39 -4.62 5.51 -3.00
C CYS A 39 -4.52 6.48 -1.81
N SER A 40 -4.55 6.00 -0.56
CA SER A 40 -4.34 6.83 0.62
C SER A 40 -2.86 6.86 1.00
N SER A 41 -2.44 7.91 1.72
CA SER A 41 -1.12 7.90 2.33
C SER A 41 -1.07 6.84 3.44
N VAL A 42 0.12 6.30 3.66
CA VAL A 42 0.35 5.19 4.59
C VAL A 42 1.41 5.60 5.60
N HIS A 43 1.11 5.43 6.88
CA HIS A 43 2.11 5.54 7.93
C HIS A 43 2.73 4.17 8.19
N VAL A 44 4.05 4.12 8.22
CA VAL A 44 4.80 2.92 8.57
C VAL A 44 5.67 3.23 9.77
N THR A 45 5.43 2.50 10.86
CA THR A 45 6.22 2.58 12.09
C THR A 45 7.07 1.33 12.19
N ARG A 46 8.38 1.47 12.41
CA ARG A 46 9.22 0.32 12.73
C ARG A 46 9.27 0.14 14.24
N THR A 47 8.69 -0.93 14.75
CA THR A 47 8.63 -1.15 16.22
C THR A 47 9.87 -1.86 16.75
N ASP A 48 10.49 -2.73 15.93
CA ASP A 48 11.69 -3.47 16.30
C ASP A 48 12.48 -3.94 15.06
N THR A 49 13.41 -4.87 15.24
CA THR A 49 14.28 -5.39 14.17
C THR A 49 13.55 -6.23 13.12
N ARG A 50 12.33 -6.70 13.37
CA ARG A 50 11.56 -7.63 12.53
C ARG A 50 10.12 -7.21 12.29
N THR A 51 9.68 -6.10 12.87
CA THR A 51 8.26 -5.73 12.90
C THR A 51 8.03 -4.31 12.45
N VAL A 52 7.03 -4.15 11.58
CA VAL A 52 6.47 -2.86 11.22
C VAL A 52 4.97 -2.83 11.53
N VAL A 53 4.48 -1.67 11.96
CA VAL A 53 3.06 -1.37 12.02
C VAL A 53 2.71 -0.49 10.84
N VAL A 54 1.67 -0.88 10.12
CA VAL A 54 1.21 -0.21 8.90
C VAL A 54 -0.19 0.33 9.14
N ARG A 55 -0.35 1.63 8.87
CA ARG A 55 -1.60 2.38 9.09
C ARG A 55 -1.91 3.28 7.88
N PRO A 56 -2.75 2.83 6.95
CA PRO A 56 -3.33 3.70 5.93
C PRO A 56 -4.19 4.79 6.59
N GLU A 57 -4.15 6.04 6.09
CA GLU A 57 -4.86 7.18 6.71
C GLU A 57 -6.38 6.96 6.87
N HIS A 58 -7.00 6.17 5.99
CA HIS A 58 -8.43 5.85 6.00
C HIS A 58 -8.74 4.37 6.22
N GLY A 59 -7.75 3.64 6.78
CA GLY A 59 -7.79 2.20 6.93
C GLY A 59 -7.70 1.43 5.61
N TYR A 60 -7.75 0.11 5.71
CA TYR A 60 -7.70 -0.83 4.59
C TYR A 60 -9.08 -0.98 3.93
N LEU A 61 -9.12 -1.38 2.65
CA LEU A 61 -10.37 -1.68 1.92
C LEU A 61 -11.35 -0.50 1.94
N ILE A 62 -10.85 0.69 1.61
CA ILE A 62 -11.62 1.93 1.64
C ILE A 62 -12.86 1.79 0.74
N PRO A 63 -14.08 2.04 1.25
CA PRO A 63 -15.30 1.93 0.44
C PRO A 63 -15.25 2.87 -0.77
N PRO A 64 -15.78 2.45 -1.93
CA PRO A 64 -15.86 3.32 -3.09
C PRO A 64 -16.59 4.64 -2.79
N GLY A 65 -16.04 5.75 -3.27
CA GLY A 65 -16.62 7.08 -3.07
C GLY A 65 -16.36 7.71 -1.69
N THR A 66 -15.55 7.08 -0.83
CA THR A 66 -15.11 7.69 0.43
C THR A 66 -14.29 8.95 0.15
N ALA A 67 -14.78 10.11 0.59
CA ALA A 67 -14.09 11.39 0.48
C ALA A 67 -12.75 11.36 1.26
N GLY A 68 -11.70 11.95 0.70
CA GLY A 68 -10.35 11.96 1.31
C GLY A 68 -9.46 10.79 0.91
N ALA A 69 -10.01 9.71 0.32
CA ALA A 69 -9.20 8.64 -0.29
C ALA A 69 -8.28 9.11 -1.43
N THR A 70 -8.52 10.34 -1.90
CA THR A 70 -7.63 11.21 -2.65
C THR A 70 -7.70 12.57 -1.95
N GLU A 71 -6.57 13.26 -1.67
CA GLU A 71 -6.61 14.52 -0.91
C GLU A 71 -7.31 15.68 -1.67
N LYS A 72 -7.83 15.46 -2.89
CA LYS A 72 -8.79 16.37 -3.54
C LYS A 72 -10.24 15.97 -3.25
N GLN A 73 -10.94 16.90 -2.62
CA GLN A 73 -12.25 16.75 -1.99
C GLN A 73 -13.43 17.02 -2.93
N ASP A 74 -13.30 16.62 -4.20
CA ASP A 74 -14.41 16.67 -5.16
C ASP A 74 -14.92 15.26 -5.36
N ALA A 75 -16.24 15.07 -5.32
CA ALA A 75 -16.89 13.79 -5.57
C ALA A 75 -16.26 13.13 -6.80
N LEU A 76 -15.51 12.05 -6.59
CA LEU A 76 -14.72 11.44 -7.65
C LEU A 76 -15.70 10.94 -8.72
N PRO A 77 -15.63 11.45 -9.97
CA PRO A 77 -16.49 10.94 -11.03
C PRO A 77 -16.19 9.44 -11.22
N PRO A 78 -17.16 8.61 -11.66
CA PRO A 78 -17.00 7.16 -11.80
C PRO A 78 -15.81 6.70 -12.67
N VAL A 79 -15.25 7.61 -13.48
CA VAL A 79 -14.07 7.40 -14.34
C VAL A 79 -12.74 7.76 -13.67
N HIS A 80 -12.73 8.23 -12.42
CA HIS A 80 -11.50 8.56 -11.70
C HIS A 80 -10.74 7.29 -11.28
N LEU A 81 -9.43 7.22 -11.54
CA LEU A 81 -8.63 6.01 -11.30
C LEU A 81 -8.73 5.48 -9.87
N ALA A 82 -8.74 6.36 -8.86
CA ALA A 82 -8.93 5.95 -7.47
C ALA A 82 -10.28 5.27 -7.21
N TYR A 83 -11.35 5.71 -7.90
CA TYR A 83 -12.68 5.09 -7.81
C TYR A 83 -12.68 3.68 -8.43
N GLY A 84 -11.98 3.52 -9.56
CA GLY A 84 -11.76 2.21 -10.19
C GLY A 84 -10.94 1.26 -9.31
N TYR A 85 -9.91 1.76 -8.62
CA TYR A 85 -9.11 0.96 -7.70
C TYR A 85 -9.89 0.54 -6.45
N GLN A 86 -10.72 1.42 -5.88
CA GLN A 86 -11.61 1.06 -4.76
C GLN A 86 -12.58 -0.06 -5.14
N HIS A 87 -13.13 -0.05 -6.35
CA HIS A 87 -13.96 -1.16 -6.86
C HIS A 87 -13.13 -2.43 -7.07
N GLY A 88 -11.87 -2.28 -7.51
CA GLY A 88 -10.90 -3.36 -7.66
C GLY A 88 -10.67 -4.15 -6.37
N ASP A 89 -10.59 -3.47 -5.23
CA ASP A 89 -10.31 -4.10 -3.93
C ASP A 89 -11.38 -5.12 -3.51
N ALA A 90 -12.65 -4.84 -3.83
CA ALA A 90 -13.77 -5.72 -3.52
C ALA A 90 -13.67 -7.10 -4.23
N PHE A 91 -12.94 -7.20 -5.35
CA PHE A 91 -12.66 -8.49 -5.99
C PHE A 91 -11.78 -9.40 -5.13
N PHE A 92 -10.86 -8.82 -4.35
CA PHE A 92 -9.93 -9.58 -3.52
C PHE A 92 -10.48 -9.82 -2.11
N ARG A 93 -11.35 -8.93 -1.63
CA ARG A 93 -11.97 -9.08 -0.32
C ARG A 93 -13.39 -8.50 -0.31
N SER A 94 -14.37 -9.39 -0.22
CA SER A 94 -15.76 -9.02 0.00
C SER A 94 -16.00 -8.60 1.45
N GLY A 95 -16.83 -7.57 1.66
CA GLY A 95 -17.33 -7.17 2.98
C GLY A 95 -18.15 -8.25 3.68
N ALA A 96 -18.60 -9.28 2.97
CA ALA A 96 -19.27 -10.45 3.57
C ALA A 96 -18.33 -11.29 4.45
N PHE A 97 -17.01 -11.13 4.33
CA PHE A 97 -16.00 -11.83 5.12
C PHE A 97 -15.09 -10.83 5.82
N PRO A 98 -15.57 -10.14 6.87
CA PRO A 98 -14.80 -9.11 7.56
C PRO A 98 -13.54 -9.71 8.22
N MET A 99 -12.58 -8.84 8.51
CA MET A 99 -11.45 -9.18 9.38
C MET A 99 -11.75 -8.73 10.80
N THR A 100 -11.29 -9.49 11.79
CA THR A 100 -11.58 -9.22 13.20
C THR A 100 -10.33 -8.73 13.94
N LEU A 101 -10.52 -7.96 15.01
CA LEU A 101 -9.43 -7.52 15.86
C LEU A 101 -8.67 -8.72 16.45
N GLY A 102 -7.34 -8.68 16.40
CA GLY A 102 -6.46 -9.79 16.83
C GLY A 102 -6.37 -10.93 15.81
N GLN A 103 -7.10 -10.87 14.69
CA GLN A 103 -6.98 -11.86 13.64
C GLN A 103 -5.57 -11.86 13.07
N ARG A 104 -4.94 -13.04 13.09
CA ARG A 104 -3.59 -13.25 12.59
C ARG A 104 -3.58 -14.20 11.40
N ILE A 105 -2.88 -13.81 10.35
CA ILE A 105 -2.68 -14.59 9.13
C ILE A 105 -1.20 -14.94 9.05
N GLU A 106 -0.90 -16.23 9.01
CA GLU A 106 0.45 -16.76 8.80
C GLU A 106 0.72 -16.95 7.31
N LEU A 107 1.88 -16.47 6.86
CA LEU A 107 2.36 -16.60 5.49
C LEU A 107 3.80 -17.12 5.53
N THR A 108 4.28 -17.66 4.41
CA THR A 108 5.70 -18.03 4.30
C THR A 108 6.59 -16.82 4.57
N GLY A 109 7.38 -16.88 5.65
CA GLY A 109 8.36 -15.85 6.00
C GLY A 109 7.81 -14.58 6.67
N MET A 110 6.49 -14.44 6.87
CA MET A 110 5.90 -13.31 7.58
C MET A 110 4.51 -13.61 8.15
N SER A 111 4.07 -12.80 9.11
CA SER A 111 2.70 -12.83 9.63
C SER A 111 2.11 -11.42 9.62
N ALA A 112 0.79 -11.34 9.46
CA ALA A 112 0.04 -10.10 9.55
C ALA A 112 -1.06 -10.24 10.60
N GLU A 113 -1.18 -9.27 11.49
CA GLU A 113 -2.17 -9.25 12.58
C GLU A 113 -2.96 -7.94 12.51
N VAL A 114 -4.28 -8.01 12.58
CA VAL A 114 -5.14 -6.82 12.70
C VAL A 114 -5.11 -6.32 14.13
N ILE A 115 -4.63 -5.09 14.34
CA ILE A 115 -4.42 -4.53 15.69
C ILE A 115 -5.32 -3.35 16.02
N ALA A 116 -6.00 -2.79 15.03
CA ALA A 116 -7.03 -1.78 15.22
C ALA A 116 -8.07 -1.86 14.09
N LEU A 117 -9.29 -1.43 14.40
CA LEU A 117 -10.38 -1.31 13.45
C LEU A 117 -10.79 0.17 13.29
N THR A 118 -11.35 0.50 12.14
CA THR A 118 -12.11 1.73 11.90
C THR A 118 -13.51 1.62 12.51
N ASP A 119 -14.23 2.74 12.62
CA ASP A 119 -15.61 2.78 13.14
C ASP A 119 -16.59 1.93 12.29
N ASP A 120 -16.32 1.78 11.00
CA ASP A 120 -17.07 0.92 10.07
C ASP A 120 -16.59 -0.55 10.06
N GLY A 121 -15.70 -0.94 10.98
CA GLY A 121 -15.30 -2.32 11.22
C GLY A 121 -14.24 -2.89 10.27
N ARG A 122 -13.60 -2.06 9.43
CA ARG A 122 -12.46 -2.47 8.60
C ARG A 122 -11.17 -2.40 9.41
N PRO A 123 -10.10 -3.14 9.02
CA PRO A 123 -8.79 -2.92 9.60
C PRO A 123 -8.33 -1.47 9.41
N SER A 124 -7.95 -0.79 10.49
CA SER A 124 -7.28 0.52 10.42
C SER A 124 -5.77 0.38 10.55
N GLU A 125 -5.31 -0.64 11.28
CA GLU A 125 -3.89 -0.92 11.50
C GLU A 125 -3.59 -2.41 11.44
N ALA A 126 -2.44 -2.74 10.84
CA ALA A 126 -1.91 -4.09 10.83
C ALA A 126 -0.48 -4.14 11.35
N ARG A 127 -0.19 -5.08 12.24
CA ARG A 127 1.16 -5.45 12.64
C ARG A 127 1.69 -6.51 11.70
N ILE A 128 2.82 -6.22 11.07
CA ILE A 128 3.49 -7.12 10.15
C ILE A 128 4.81 -7.55 10.77
N ARG A 129 4.97 -8.85 10.99
CA ARG A 129 6.19 -9.43 11.56
C ARG A 129 6.85 -10.38 10.58
N PHE A 130 8.12 -10.13 10.28
CA PHE A 130 8.94 -10.95 9.38
C PHE A 130 9.74 -11.99 10.17
N ALA A 131 10.01 -13.13 9.52
CA ALA A 131 10.85 -14.18 10.10
C ALA A 131 12.33 -13.74 10.23
N ARG A 132 12.78 -12.90 9.28
CA ARG A 132 14.13 -12.32 9.20
C ARG A 132 14.13 -10.86 9.70
N PRO A 133 15.31 -10.29 10.07
CA PRO A 133 15.45 -8.84 10.26
C PRO A 133 14.98 -8.06 9.04
N LEU A 134 14.42 -6.85 9.25
CA LEU A 134 13.88 -6.02 8.18
C LEU A 134 14.97 -5.59 7.18
N GLU A 135 16.22 -5.45 7.62
CA GLU A 135 17.38 -5.10 6.80
C GLU A 135 18.11 -6.31 6.20
N ASP A 136 17.58 -7.52 6.37
CA ASP A 136 18.14 -8.70 5.74
C ASP A 136 18.12 -8.54 4.21
N GLN A 137 19.21 -8.87 3.54
CA GLN A 137 19.37 -8.70 2.09
C GLN A 137 18.37 -9.54 1.27
N SER A 138 17.73 -10.53 1.90
CA SER A 138 16.65 -11.29 1.31
C SER A 138 15.34 -10.50 1.15
N LEU A 139 15.19 -9.34 1.79
CA LEU A 139 14.02 -8.46 1.71
C LEU A 139 14.35 -7.19 0.91
N ALA A 140 13.77 -7.05 -0.27
CA ALA A 140 13.86 -5.82 -1.07
C ALA A 140 12.64 -4.92 -0.80
N TRP A 141 12.88 -3.74 -0.23
CA TRP A 141 11.83 -2.79 0.15
C TRP A 141 11.60 -1.74 -0.93
N LEU A 142 10.34 -1.58 -1.34
CA LEU A 142 9.91 -0.63 -2.37
C LEU A 142 8.69 0.18 -1.92
N GLN A 143 8.55 1.38 -2.49
CA GLN A 143 7.34 2.20 -2.41
C GLN A 143 6.97 2.70 -3.81
N TRP A 144 5.70 3.01 -4.03
CA TRP A 144 5.24 3.70 -5.23
C TRP A 144 5.46 5.22 -5.11
N ASP A 145 6.20 5.78 -6.05
CA ASP A 145 6.36 7.23 -6.22
C ASP A 145 5.33 7.73 -7.24
N TRP A 146 4.33 8.47 -6.77
CA TRP A 146 3.26 9.01 -7.60
C TRP A 146 3.72 10.09 -8.59
N GLY A 147 4.77 10.85 -8.26
CA GLY A 147 5.32 11.86 -9.16
C GLY A 147 6.09 11.24 -10.32
N LYS A 148 6.78 10.12 -10.07
CA LYS A 148 7.52 9.37 -11.11
C LYS A 148 6.71 8.29 -11.79
N SER A 149 5.56 7.92 -11.22
CA SER A 149 4.79 6.74 -11.63
C SER A 149 5.67 5.47 -11.70
N ALA A 150 6.48 5.25 -10.66
CA ALA A 150 7.44 4.15 -10.61
C ALA A 150 7.63 3.61 -9.19
N TYR A 151 8.04 2.34 -9.09
CA TYR A 151 8.53 1.79 -7.83
C TYR A 151 9.96 2.26 -7.57
N VAL A 152 10.18 2.82 -6.39
CA VAL A 152 11.50 3.30 -5.92
C VAL A 152 11.86 2.58 -4.62
N PRO A 153 13.17 2.49 -4.27
CA PRO A 153 13.58 1.95 -2.98
C PRO A 153 12.88 2.65 -1.81
N PHE A 154 12.37 1.86 -0.87
CA PHE A 154 11.85 2.37 0.39
C PHE A 154 12.91 2.27 1.48
N ILE A 155 13.22 3.40 2.11
CA ILE A 155 14.13 3.45 3.25
C ILE A 155 13.32 3.17 4.52
N LEU A 156 13.66 2.08 5.20
CA LEU A 156 13.05 1.75 6.48
C LEU A 156 13.34 2.87 7.51
N PRO A 157 12.35 3.31 8.29
CA PRO A 157 12.58 4.26 9.37
C PRO A 157 13.44 3.62 10.47
N ALA A 158 14.02 4.45 11.35
CA ALA A 158 14.71 3.92 12.52
C ALA A 158 13.72 3.21 13.46
N THR A 159 14.23 2.39 14.37
CA THR A 159 13.37 1.72 15.35
C THR A 159 12.73 2.77 16.27
N GLY A 160 11.41 2.69 16.43
CA GLY A 160 10.60 3.67 17.15
C GLY A 160 10.09 4.84 16.27
N GLU A 161 10.61 4.99 15.06
CA GLU A 161 10.21 6.07 14.16
C GLU A 161 9.07 5.68 13.22
N THR A 162 8.32 6.70 12.81
CA THR A 162 7.25 6.61 11.82
C THR A 162 7.60 7.44 10.60
N VAL A 163 7.44 6.86 9.41
CA VAL A 163 7.49 7.58 8.14
C VAL A 163 6.11 7.60 7.48
N ARG A 164 5.77 8.72 6.86
CA ARG A 164 4.57 8.84 6.01
C ARG A 164 4.97 8.61 4.56
N VAL A 165 4.42 7.57 3.95
CA VAL A 165 4.52 7.29 2.51
C VAL A 165 3.33 7.93 1.80
N PRO A 166 3.56 8.89 0.89
CA PRO A 166 2.46 9.67 0.33
C PRO A 166 1.56 8.90 -0.66
N GLY A 167 0.28 9.30 -0.69
CA GLY A 167 -0.67 8.99 -1.75
C GLY A 167 -0.54 9.89 -3.00
N PRO A 168 -1.45 9.76 -3.99
CA PRO A 168 -1.41 10.43 -5.29
C PRO A 168 -1.43 11.96 -5.26
N SER A 169 -1.82 12.57 -4.15
CA SER A 169 -2.16 13.98 -4.10
C SER A 169 -1.12 14.88 -3.40
N SER A 170 -0.05 14.32 -2.84
CA SER A 170 0.92 15.14 -2.09
C SER A 170 1.84 16.00 -2.97
N ASN A 171 1.88 15.82 -4.30
CA ASN A 171 2.82 16.54 -5.20
C ASN A 171 2.27 16.92 -6.58
N ILE A 172 0.98 16.74 -6.90
CA ILE A 172 0.44 17.13 -8.23
C ILE A 172 0.34 18.66 -8.42
N VAL A 173 0.56 19.47 -7.37
CA VAL A 173 0.48 20.93 -7.48
C VAL A 173 1.75 21.58 -8.03
N ALA A 174 2.91 20.90 -8.02
CA ALA A 174 4.17 21.51 -8.45
C ALA A 174 4.48 21.40 -9.95
N GLY A 175 3.72 20.60 -10.72
CA GLY A 175 4.03 20.27 -12.13
C GLY A 175 3.15 20.92 -13.21
N LEU A 176 2.04 21.56 -12.83
CA LEU A 176 1.17 22.31 -13.76
C LEU A 176 1.36 23.82 -13.54
N GLY A 177 2.61 24.27 -13.64
CA GLY A 177 2.95 25.68 -13.72
C GLY A 177 2.79 26.20 -15.14
N ARG A 178 1.78 27.08 -15.34
CA ARG A 178 1.59 28.06 -16.41
C ARG A 178 1.86 27.62 -17.86
N TRP A 179 0.77 27.34 -18.56
CA TRP A 179 0.61 27.88 -19.92
C TRP A 179 -0.14 29.21 -19.78
N GLU A 180 0.59 30.32 -19.64
CA GLU A 180 0.06 31.65 -19.96
C GLU A 180 0.17 31.78 -21.47
N GLY A 181 -0.98 31.78 -22.14
CA GLY A 181 -1.08 32.19 -23.53
C GLY A 181 -1.29 33.69 -23.59
N GLU A 182 -0.42 34.38 -24.32
CA GLU A 182 -0.73 35.48 -25.24
C GLU A 182 0.26 35.40 -26.41
#